data_AF-A0A969X515-F1
#
_entry.id   AF-A0A969X515-F1
#
_cell.length_a   1.000
_cell.length_b   1.000
_cell.length_c   1.000
_cell.angle_alpha   90.00
_cell.angle_beta   90.00
_cell.angle_gamma   90.00
#
_symmetry.space_group_name_H-M   'P 1'
#
loop_
_entity.id
_entity.type
_entity.pdbx_description
1 polymer ?
#
loop_
_entity_poly.entity_id
_entity_poly.type
_entity_poly.pdbx_seq_one_letter_code
_entity_poly.pdbx_strand_id
1 'polypeptide(L)'
;MKKTSKIVWKYIKIIVLIAIPIVLWILPANFFDQGKSISLFALFGLEDFIYSTGITRAIMHLMHFDFTGAAEYNKLSFIVLPLLFLLWLKLLLREFGVKILKWF
;
A
#
# COMPACT_ATOMS: atom_id res chain seq x y z
N MET A 1 34.97 3.09 -6.72
CA MET A 1 33.84 2.11 -6.83
C MET A 1 32.64 2.36 -5.92
N LYS A 2 32.77 2.83 -4.65
CA LYS A 2 31.64 2.97 -3.70
C LYS A 2 30.60 4.07 -4.02
N LYS A 3 30.98 5.14 -4.71
CA LYS A 3 30.10 6.32 -4.96
C LYS A 3 29.04 6.03 -6.05
N THR A 4 29.45 5.35 -7.13
CA THR A 4 28.56 4.95 -8.23
C THR A 4 27.45 4.01 -7.76
N SER A 5 27.78 3.05 -6.89
CA SER A 5 26.80 2.13 -6.30
C SER A 5 25.69 2.88 -5.54
N LYS A 6 26.04 3.88 -4.71
CA LYS A 6 25.04 4.65 -3.94
C LYS A 6 24.07 5.43 -4.85
N ILE A 7 24.56 5.95 -5.97
CA ILE A 7 23.74 6.68 -6.95
C ILE A 7 22.79 5.72 -7.66
N VAL A 8 23.28 4.56 -8.11
CA VAL A 8 22.45 3.53 -8.75
C VAL A 8 21.35 3.04 -7.79
N TRP A 9 21.70 2.76 -6.54
CA TRP A 9 20.73 2.36 -5.51
C TRP A 9 19.64 3.39 -5.26
N LYS A 10 19.98 4.69 -5.30
CA LYS A 10 19.01 5.78 -5.17
C LYS A 10 17.98 5.73 -6.31
N TYR A 11 18.43 5.63 -7.55
CA TYR A 11 17.53 5.58 -8.69
C TYR A 11 16.64 4.33 -8.68
N ILE A 12 17.19 3.17 -8.33
CA ILE A 12 16.40 1.94 -8.18
C ILE A 12 15.27 2.14 -7.16
N LYS A 13 15.57 2.73 -5.98
CA LYS A 13 14.55 3.02 -4.97
C LYS A 13 13.45 3.93 -5.48
N ILE A 14 13.81 5.02 -6.16
CA ILE A 14 12.83 5.96 -6.75
C ILE A 14 11.95 5.25 -7.77
N ILE A 15 12.55 4.44 -8.66
CA ILE A 15 11.81 3.67 -9.67
C ILE A 15 10.82 2.73 -8.99
N VAL A 16 11.25 1.98 -7.98
CA VAL A 16 10.37 1.05 -7.25
C VAL A 16 9.24 1.79 -6.52
N LEU A 17 9.55 2.89 -5.84
CA LEU A 17 8.55 3.71 -5.13
C LEU A 17 7.49 4.29 -6.08
N ILE A 18 7.84 4.57 -7.34
CA ILE A 18 6.89 5.06 -8.34
C ILE A 18 6.16 3.91 -9.03
N ALA A 19 6.86 2.83 -9.38
CA ALA A 19 6.31 1.72 -10.14
C ALA A 19 5.22 0.97 -9.36
N ILE A 20 5.41 0.72 -8.06
CA ILE A 20 4.44 -0.02 -7.24
C ILE A 20 3.02 0.60 -7.28
N PRO A 21 2.82 1.89 -6.91
CA PRO A 21 1.48 2.47 -6.93
C PRO A 21 0.89 2.53 -8.33
N ILE A 22 1.71 2.76 -9.37
CA ILE A 22 1.25 2.74 -10.77
C ILE A 22 0.76 1.34 -11.16
N VAL A 23 1.53 0.29 -10.85
CA VAL A 23 1.15 -1.10 -11.14
C VAL A 23 -0.14 -1.45 -10.41
N LEU A 24 -0.26 -1.11 -9.13
CA LEU A 24 -1.48 -1.36 -8.35
C LEU A 24 -2.70 -0.63 -8.91
N TRP A 25 -2.52 0.57 -9.48
CA TRP A 25 -3.61 1.32 -10.11
C TRP A 25 -3.99 0.80 -11.50
N ILE A 26 -3.05 0.17 -12.22
CA ILE A 26 -3.34 -0.48 -13.52
C ILE A 26 -4.07 -1.81 -13.32
N LEU A 27 -3.77 -2.53 -12.25
CA LEU A 27 -4.47 -3.76 -11.91
C LEU A 27 -5.94 -3.47 -11.60
N PRO A 28 -6.89 -4.30 -12.06
CA PRO A 28 -8.30 -4.07 -11.82
C PRO A 28 -8.62 -4.14 -10.32
N ALA A 29 -9.66 -3.43 -9.89
CA ALA A 29 -10.05 -3.35 -8.48
C ALA A 29 -10.26 -4.74 -7.83
N ASN A 30 -10.81 -5.68 -8.60
CA ASN A 30 -11.12 -7.04 -8.17
C ASN A 30 -9.96 -8.04 -8.30
N PHE A 31 -8.75 -7.59 -8.68
CA PHE A 31 -7.61 -8.48 -8.92
C PHE A 31 -7.27 -9.35 -7.69
N PHE A 32 -7.45 -8.81 -6.48
CA PHE A 32 -7.14 -9.49 -5.23
C PHE A 32 -8.36 -10.10 -4.52
N ASP A 33 -9.52 -10.09 -5.16
CA ASP A 33 -10.76 -10.63 -4.58
C ASP A 33 -10.74 -12.16 -4.55
N GLN A 34 -10.00 -12.74 -5.49
CA GLN A 34 -9.82 -14.17 -5.58
C GLN A 34 -8.73 -14.65 -4.60
N GLY A 35 -9.02 -15.76 -3.93
CA GLY A 35 -8.11 -16.38 -2.96
C GLY A 35 -8.40 -16.01 -1.51
N LYS A 36 -7.88 -16.81 -0.58
CA LYS A 36 -8.02 -16.55 0.85
C LYS A 36 -7.16 -15.35 1.25
N SER A 37 -7.70 -14.50 2.13
CA SER A 37 -6.90 -13.45 2.77
C SER A 37 -5.81 -14.14 3.59
N ILE A 38 -4.56 -13.91 3.24
CA ILE A 38 -3.42 -14.46 3.98
C ILE A 38 -3.15 -13.52 5.16
N SER A 39 -3.82 -13.76 6.28
CA SER A 39 -3.42 -13.22 7.57
C SER A 39 -2.88 -14.36 8.44
N LEU A 40 -1.97 -14.05 9.37
CA LEU A 40 -1.46 -15.05 10.32
C LEU A 40 -2.61 -15.79 11.02
N PHE A 41 -3.72 -15.12 11.23
CA PHE A 41 -4.90 -15.63 11.92
C PHE A 41 -5.88 -16.35 11.00
N ALA A 42 -5.92 -16.01 9.71
CA ALA A 42 -6.66 -16.79 8.71
C ALA A 42 -6.08 -18.20 8.55
N LEU A 43 -4.78 -18.38 8.82
CA LEU A 43 -4.16 -19.72 8.90
C LEU A 43 -4.72 -20.55 10.08
N PHE A 44 -5.24 -19.89 11.12
CA PHE A 44 -5.86 -20.51 12.28
C PHE A 44 -7.40 -20.48 12.22
N GLY A 45 -8.00 -20.03 11.11
CA GLY A 45 -9.46 -19.91 10.98
C GLY A 45 -10.09 -18.83 11.85
N LEU A 46 -9.31 -17.83 12.28
CA LEU A 46 -9.74 -16.73 13.15
C LEU A 46 -9.94 -15.43 12.37
N GLU A 47 -10.13 -15.50 11.06
CA GLU A 47 -10.26 -14.33 10.17
C GLU A 47 -11.35 -13.34 10.60
N ASP A 48 -12.48 -13.84 11.13
CA ASP A 48 -13.65 -13.04 11.51
C ASP A 48 -13.43 -12.20 12.78
N PHE A 49 -12.43 -12.54 13.59
CA PHE A 49 -12.14 -11.84 14.85
C PHE A 49 -11.23 -10.62 14.66
N ILE A 50 -10.77 -10.35 13.43
CA ILE A 50 -9.63 -9.47 13.21
C ILE A 50 -9.91 -8.38 12.19
N TYR A 51 -9.82 -7.15 12.68
CA TYR A 51 -10.05 -5.92 11.94
C TYR A 51 -9.08 -5.66 10.78
N SER A 52 -8.01 -6.46 10.61
CA SER A 52 -7.04 -6.30 9.52
C SER A 52 -7.28 -7.24 8.34
N THR A 53 -8.17 -8.23 8.47
CA THR A 53 -8.53 -9.12 7.35
C THR A 53 -9.14 -8.29 6.21
N GLY A 54 -8.80 -8.63 4.96
CA GLY A 54 -9.36 -7.97 3.77
C GLY A 54 -8.82 -6.57 3.46
N ILE A 55 -7.85 -6.04 4.23
CA ILE A 55 -7.37 -4.66 4.06
C ILE A 55 -6.79 -4.39 2.66
N THR A 56 -6.07 -5.34 2.06
CA THR A 56 -5.51 -5.20 0.70
C THR A 56 -6.61 -5.06 -0.35
N ARG A 57 -7.68 -5.85 -0.25
CA ARG A 57 -8.83 -5.77 -1.17
C ARG A 57 -9.54 -4.44 -0.97
N ALA A 58 -9.81 -4.08 0.28
CA ALA A 58 -10.46 -2.82 0.60
C ALA A 58 -9.68 -1.61 0.05
N ILE A 59 -8.34 -1.61 0.18
CA ILE A 59 -7.48 -0.58 -0.40
C ILE A 59 -7.57 -0.57 -1.93
N MET A 60 -7.56 -1.73 -2.59
CA MET A 60 -7.66 -1.83 -4.04
C MET A 60 -8.99 -1.30 -4.59
N HIS A 61 -10.11 -1.67 -3.95
CA HIS A 61 -11.42 -1.09 -4.26
C HIS A 61 -11.45 0.42 -4.01
N LEU A 62 -10.89 0.88 -2.88
CA LEU A 62 -10.88 2.30 -2.53
C LEU A 62 -10.01 3.13 -3.49
N MET A 63 -8.87 2.60 -3.95
CA MET A 63 -8.03 3.23 -4.98
C MET A 63 -8.76 3.38 -6.32
N HIS A 64 -9.72 2.51 -6.60
CA HIS A 64 -10.57 2.55 -7.80
C HIS A 64 -11.91 3.26 -7.58
N PHE A 65 -12.06 3.98 -6.47
CA PHE A 65 -13.28 4.70 -6.09
C PHE A 65 -14.51 3.82 -5.86
N ASP A 66 -14.34 2.52 -5.65
CA ASP A 66 -15.40 1.63 -5.18
C ASP A 66 -15.49 1.68 -3.65
N PHE A 67 -16.18 2.70 -3.16
CA PHE A 67 -16.33 2.93 -1.72
C PHE A 67 -17.17 1.85 -1.04
N THR A 68 -18.19 1.32 -1.72
CA THR A 68 -19.07 0.29 -1.15
C THR A 68 -18.31 -1.02 -0.99
N GLY A 69 -17.64 -1.50 -2.04
CA GLY A 69 -16.81 -2.70 -1.97
C GLY A 69 -15.68 -2.55 -0.96
N ALA A 70 -15.05 -1.37 -0.88
CA ALA A 70 -14.03 -1.09 0.12
C ALA A 70 -14.56 -1.19 1.56
N ALA A 71 -15.75 -0.66 1.83
CA ALA A 71 -16.38 -0.70 3.15
C ALA A 71 -16.84 -2.12 3.54
N GLU A 72 -17.29 -2.91 2.57
CA GLU A 72 -17.64 -4.32 2.77
C GLU A 72 -16.44 -5.17 3.15
N TYR A 73 -15.30 -4.98 2.46
CA TYR A 73 -14.07 -5.72 2.80
C TYR A 73 -13.44 -5.23 4.10
N ASN A 74 -13.27 -3.91 4.27
CA ASN A 74 -12.67 -3.36 5.48
C ASN A 74 -12.88 -1.83 5.61
N LYS A 75 -13.69 -1.39 6.58
CA LYS A 75 -13.93 0.04 6.84
C LYS A 75 -12.70 0.83 7.29
N LEU A 76 -11.68 0.19 7.87
CA LEU A 76 -10.44 0.88 8.25
C LEU A 76 -9.65 1.35 7.03
N SER A 77 -9.88 0.79 5.84
CA SER A 77 -9.22 1.21 4.59
C SER A 77 -9.34 2.71 4.31
N PHE A 78 -10.45 3.34 4.71
CA PHE A 78 -10.69 4.78 4.56
C PHE A 78 -9.71 5.65 5.39
N ILE A 79 -9.15 5.10 6.46
CA ILE A 79 -8.12 5.76 7.28
C ILE A 79 -6.73 5.28 6.85
N VAL A 80 -6.58 3.98 6.63
CA VAL A 80 -5.30 3.35 6.29
C VAL A 80 -4.78 3.85 4.95
N LEU A 81 -5.61 3.98 3.91
CA LEU A 81 -5.15 4.44 2.59
C LEU A 81 -4.60 5.87 2.62
N PRO A 82 -5.28 6.89 3.22
CA PRO A 82 -4.68 8.21 3.38
C PRO A 82 -3.36 8.22 4.15
N LEU A 83 -3.25 7.46 5.24
CA LEU A 83 -2.01 7.36 6.01
C LEU A 83 -0.89 6.70 5.20
N LEU A 84 -1.23 5.63 4.47
CA LEU A 84 -0.30 4.93 3.59
C LEU A 84 0.18 5.85 2.47
N PHE A 85 -0.72 6.63 1.86
CA PHE A 85 -0.39 7.62 0.85
C PHE A 85 0.60 8.67 1.38
N LEU A 86 0.34 9.23 2.56
CA LEU A 86 1.23 10.21 3.20
C LEU A 86 2.61 9.62 3.51
N LEU A 87 2.66 8.40 4.04
CA LEU A 87 3.92 7.70 4.33
C LEU A 87 4.69 7.42 3.03
N TRP A 88 4.01 6.96 1.99
CA TRP A 88 4.60 6.67 0.69
C TRP A 88 5.16 7.93 0.03
N LEU A 89 4.39 9.02 0.03
CA LEU A 89 4.81 10.32 -0.47
C LEU A 89 6.03 10.84 0.29
N LYS A 90 6.05 10.70 1.64
CA LYS A 90 7.21 11.06 2.47
C LYS A 90 8.46 10.28 2.05
N LEU A 91 8.34 8.96 1.83
CA LEU A 91 9.46 8.12 1.39
C LEU A 91 9.99 8.58 0.03
N LEU A 92 9.10 8.86 -0.93
CA LEU A 92 9.48 9.36 -2.24
C LEU A 92 10.19 10.71 -2.16
N LEU A 93 9.58 11.68 -1.47
CA LEU A 93 10.12 13.04 -1.32
C LEU A 93 11.46 13.08 -0.58
N ARG A 94 11.69 12.16 0.36
CA ARG A 94 12.97 12.03 1.05
C ARG A 94 14.12 11.73 0.10
N GLU A 95 13.88 10.96 -0.97
CA GLU A 95 14.91 10.70 -1.99
C GLU A 95 15.26 11.97 -2.79
N PHE A 96 14.37 12.97 -2.83
CA PHE A 96 14.62 14.30 -3.40
C PHE A 96 15.11 15.34 -2.37
N GLY A 97 15.34 14.93 -1.12
CA GLY A 97 15.79 15.83 -0.05
C GLY A 97 14.68 16.67 0.59
N VAL A 98 13.41 16.43 0.24
CA VAL A 98 12.26 17.13 0.80
C VAL A 98 11.73 16.38 2.03
N LYS A 99 11.45 17.11 3.12
CA LYS A 99 10.91 16.54 4.38
C LYS A 99 9.55 17.15 4.69
N ILE A 100 8.48 16.37 4.52
CA ILE A 100 7.10 16.83 4.75
C ILE A 100 6.54 16.45 6.14
N LEU A 101 7.06 15.41 6.80
CA LEU A 101 6.71 15.04 8.17
C LEU A 101 7.96 14.84 9.02
N LYS A 102 8.06 15.58 10.13
CA LYS A 102 9.20 15.52 11.08
C LYS A 102 8.97 14.58 12.28
N TRP A 103 7.71 14.26 12.60
CA TRP A 103 7.29 13.60 13.85
C TRP A 103 6.82 12.15 13.68
N PHE A 104 6.92 11.61 12.47
CA PHE A 104 6.54 10.25 12.09
C PHE A 104 7.69 9.60 11.33
#